data_AF-B3F2I0-F1
#
_entry.id   AF-B3F2I0-F1
#
_cell.length_a   1.000
_cell.length_b   1.000
_cell.length_c   1.000
_cell.angle_alpha   90.00
_cell.angle_beta   90.00
_cell.angle_gamma   90.00
#
_symmetry.space_group_name_H-M   'P 1'
#
loop_
_entity.id
_entity.type
_entity.pdbx_description
1 polymer ?
#
loop_
_entity_poly.entity_id
_entity_poly.type
_entity_poly.pdbx_seq_one_letter_code
_entity_poly.pdbx_strand_id
1 'polypeptide(L)'
;MTTVEDRKALVQEVLEAYPEKAKKSRSKHLNVTEEGASDCGVKSNKKSVPGVMTTRGCAYAGAKGVVWGPVKDMIHLSHGPVGCGYYSWSGRRNYYIGTTGVDTFGTMQFTSDFQERDIVFGGDKKLDKLIDEVEELFPLSQGTTIESECPVGLIGDDIEAVAKKKAKEYGKPVVPVRCEGFRGVSQSLGHHIANDTVRDWVLPKADEYRKLPEGFEPGPYDVNIIGDYNIGGDAWPSRLLLEEIGLRVICQFSGDGTFNEVVMTPLAKLNLIHCYRSMNYICRFMEEKYGIGWIEYNFFGPTQIAKSLRKIAAQFDETIQENAERVIAKYQARMDAVVEKYGPRLEGKEVMMMVGGLRPRHVIPAFEDLGMKVIGTGYEFGHGDDYKRTADYVDEGTVIYDDVSGYEFEELAKQLKPDLIAAGIKEKYVFQKMALPFRQMHSWDYSGPYHGYDGFEVFARDMDLAINNPTWDLINAPWNE
;
A
#
# COMPACT_ATOMS: atom_id res chain seq x y z
N MET A 1 -20.38 -27.15 6.86
CA MET A 1 -19.40 -26.56 5.94
C MET A 1 -20.11 -26.28 4.64
N THR A 2 -20.10 -25.04 4.15
CA THR A 2 -20.56 -24.70 2.80
C THR A 2 -19.60 -25.31 1.79
N THR A 3 -20.13 -25.99 0.77
CA THR A 3 -19.32 -26.58 -0.30
C THR A 3 -18.83 -25.50 -1.28
N VAL A 4 -17.85 -25.84 -2.13
CA VAL A 4 -17.40 -24.97 -3.23
C VAL A 4 -18.59 -24.63 -4.15
N GLU A 5 -19.46 -25.60 -4.40
CA GLU A 5 -20.68 -25.47 -5.19
C GLU A 5 -21.67 -24.49 -4.56
N ASP A 6 -21.87 -24.55 -3.24
CA ASP A 6 -22.73 -23.61 -2.51
C ASP A 6 -22.21 -22.17 -2.64
N ARG A 7 -20.89 -21.97 -2.49
CA ARG A 7 -20.27 -20.64 -2.64
C ARG A 7 -20.35 -20.13 -4.08
N LYS A 8 -20.23 -21.01 -5.08
CA LYS A 8 -20.43 -20.65 -6.50
C LYS A 8 -21.89 -20.26 -6.77
N ALA A 9 -22.85 -21.00 -6.21
CA ALA A 9 -24.27 -20.67 -6.32
C ALA A 9 -24.58 -19.30 -5.69
N LEU A 10 -24.03 -19.03 -4.51
CA LEU A 10 -24.11 -17.73 -3.85
C LEU A 10 -23.56 -16.60 -4.74
N VAL A 11 -22.39 -16.78 -5.35
CA VAL A 11 -21.84 -15.78 -6.28
C VAL A 11 -22.78 -15.53 -7.46
N GLN A 12 -23.43 -16.56 -8.00
CA GLN A 12 -24.40 -16.38 -9.07
C GLN A 12 -25.66 -15.64 -8.61
N GLU A 13 -26.20 -15.97 -7.43
CA GLU A 13 -27.36 -15.31 -6.83
C GLU A 13 -27.10 -13.80 -6.65
N VAL A 14 -25.96 -13.43 -6.06
CA VAL A 14 -25.57 -12.02 -5.91
C VAL A 14 -25.57 -11.31 -7.28
N LEU A 15 -25.08 -11.96 -8.33
CA LEU A 15 -25.02 -11.39 -9.67
C LEU A 15 -26.38 -11.18 -10.35
N GLU A 16 -27.47 -11.78 -9.85
CA GLU A 16 -28.82 -11.65 -10.42
C GLU A 16 -29.43 -10.26 -10.27
N ALA A 17 -28.98 -9.48 -9.28
CA ALA A 17 -29.45 -8.11 -9.09
C ALA A 17 -28.96 -7.13 -10.18
N TYR A 18 -27.98 -7.53 -10.99
CA TYR A 18 -27.41 -6.67 -12.03
C TYR A 18 -28.18 -6.73 -13.35
N PRO A 19 -28.28 -5.60 -14.08
CA PRO A 19 -28.61 -5.63 -15.50
C PRO A 19 -27.62 -6.50 -16.27
N GLU A 20 -28.08 -7.16 -17.33
CA GLU A 20 -27.32 -8.15 -18.12
C GLU A 20 -25.88 -7.73 -18.47
N LYS A 21 -25.68 -6.48 -18.88
CA LYS A 21 -24.35 -5.95 -19.21
C LYS A 21 -23.43 -5.92 -17.99
N ALA A 22 -23.93 -5.46 -16.85
CA ALA A 22 -23.18 -5.41 -15.60
C ALA A 22 -22.94 -6.83 -15.07
N LYS A 23 -23.97 -7.69 -15.08
CA LYS A 23 -23.89 -9.12 -14.71
C LYS A 23 -22.78 -9.84 -15.46
N LYS A 24 -22.78 -9.76 -16.80
CA LYS A 24 -21.75 -10.34 -17.67
C LYS A 24 -20.35 -9.77 -17.45
N SER A 25 -20.25 -8.53 -16.97
CA SER A 25 -18.96 -7.94 -16.61
C SER A 25 -18.49 -8.47 -15.27
N ARG A 26 -19.30 -8.32 -14.22
CA ARG A 26 -18.99 -8.68 -12.84
C ARG A 26 -18.76 -10.19 -12.64
N SER A 27 -19.43 -11.05 -13.41
CA SER A 27 -19.20 -12.51 -13.35
C SER A 27 -17.77 -12.95 -13.69
N LYS A 28 -16.96 -12.07 -14.30
CA LYS A 28 -15.55 -12.34 -14.59
C LYS A 28 -14.61 -11.92 -13.47
N HIS A 29 -15.13 -11.20 -12.47
CA HIS A 29 -14.36 -10.60 -11.39
C HIS A 29 -14.67 -11.25 -10.03
N LEU A 30 -15.48 -12.29 -10.01
CA LEU A 30 -15.81 -13.08 -8.83
C LEU A 30 -15.51 -14.54 -9.13
N ASN A 31 -14.88 -15.25 -8.20
CA ASN A 31 -14.64 -16.68 -8.33
C ASN A 31 -14.61 -17.35 -6.95
N VAL A 32 -14.58 -18.68 -6.92
CA VAL A 32 -14.34 -19.49 -5.73
C VAL A 32 -13.11 -20.34 -6.01
N THR A 33 -12.12 -20.33 -5.10
CA THR A 33 -10.90 -21.12 -5.25
C THR A 33 -11.22 -22.61 -5.28
N GLU A 34 -10.60 -23.34 -6.20
CA GLU A 34 -10.64 -24.80 -6.31
C GLU A 34 -9.27 -25.39 -5.93
N GLU A 35 -9.23 -26.62 -5.42
CA GLU A 35 -7.99 -27.29 -5.05
C GLU A 35 -7.00 -27.36 -6.23
N GLY A 36 -5.73 -27.01 -5.99
CA GLY A 36 -4.65 -27.10 -6.97
C GLY A 36 -4.66 -26.03 -8.07
N ALA A 37 -5.50 -24.99 -7.96
CA ALA A 37 -5.51 -23.88 -8.91
C ALA A 37 -4.21 -23.06 -8.85
N SER A 38 -3.62 -22.76 -10.02
CA SER A 38 -2.40 -21.94 -10.14
C SER A 38 -2.66 -20.42 -10.21
N ASP A 39 -3.93 -20.02 -10.17
CA ASP A 39 -4.41 -18.64 -10.19
C ASP A 39 -5.83 -18.62 -9.59
N CYS A 40 -6.27 -17.48 -9.08
CA CYS A 40 -7.63 -17.31 -8.53
C CYS A 40 -8.73 -17.22 -9.59
N GLY A 41 -8.40 -17.24 -10.89
CA GLY A 41 -9.39 -17.36 -11.97
C GLY A 41 -10.27 -16.12 -12.23
N VAL A 42 -9.86 -14.94 -11.75
CA VAL A 42 -10.58 -13.68 -11.97
C VAL A 42 -9.90 -12.79 -13.00
N LYS A 43 -10.71 -12.03 -13.76
CA LYS A 43 -10.21 -10.86 -14.49
C LYS A 43 -10.02 -9.71 -13.52
N SER A 44 -8.98 -8.93 -13.79
CA SER A 44 -8.59 -7.81 -12.94
C SER A 44 -8.03 -6.64 -13.73
N ASN A 45 -7.85 -5.52 -13.05
CA ASN A 45 -7.35 -4.26 -13.63
C ASN A 45 -8.13 -3.84 -14.90
N LYS A 46 -9.46 -3.86 -14.81
CA LYS A 46 -10.38 -3.35 -15.84
C LYS A 46 -11.18 -2.18 -15.29
N LYS A 47 -11.77 -1.37 -16.18
CA LYS A 47 -12.63 -0.25 -15.79
C LYS A 47 -13.76 -0.75 -14.88
N SER A 48 -13.98 -0.04 -13.78
CA SER A 48 -15.13 -0.29 -12.90
C SER A 48 -16.44 -0.07 -13.64
N VAL A 49 -17.45 -0.85 -13.29
CA VAL A 49 -18.78 -0.71 -13.87
C VAL A 49 -19.41 0.60 -13.34
N PRO A 50 -19.95 1.49 -14.20
CA PRO A 50 -20.57 2.73 -13.73
C PRO A 50 -21.74 2.47 -12.78
N GLY A 51 -21.82 3.24 -11.68
CA GLY A 51 -22.95 3.20 -10.75
C GLY A 51 -22.94 2.07 -9.72
N VAL A 52 -21.93 1.20 -9.69
CA VAL A 52 -21.88 0.05 -8.75
C VAL A 52 -21.21 0.36 -7.41
N MET A 53 -20.84 1.62 -7.17
CA MET A 53 -20.17 2.03 -5.92
C MET A 53 -18.87 1.24 -5.69
N THR A 54 -17.94 1.31 -6.65
CA THR A 54 -16.58 0.79 -6.50
C THR A 54 -15.87 1.46 -5.32
N THR A 55 -14.98 0.71 -4.67
CA THR A 55 -14.17 1.18 -3.55
C THR A 55 -12.84 1.82 -3.99
N ARG A 56 -12.53 1.79 -5.30
CA ARG A 56 -11.30 2.34 -5.89
C ARG A 56 -11.18 3.86 -5.73
N GLY A 57 -9.93 4.31 -5.75
CA GLY A 57 -9.55 5.70 -5.98
C GLY A 57 -9.08 5.95 -7.43
N CYS A 58 -8.21 6.94 -7.62
CA CYS A 58 -7.70 7.37 -8.92
C CYS A 58 -6.16 7.37 -8.98
N ALA A 59 -5.60 7.64 -10.17
CA ALA A 59 -4.15 7.69 -10.37
C ALA A 59 -3.45 8.72 -9.46
N TYR A 60 -4.04 9.89 -9.21
CA TYR A 60 -3.49 10.88 -8.27
C TYR A 60 -3.32 10.29 -6.86
N ALA A 61 -4.30 9.52 -6.39
CA ALA A 61 -4.20 8.85 -5.09
C ALA A 61 -3.06 7.83 -5.05
N GLY A 62 -2.81 7.11 -6.16
CA GLY A 62 -1.68 6.19 -6.27
C GLY A 62 -0.32 6.87 -6.39
N ALA A 63 -0.23 8.02 -7.07
CA ALA A 63 1.02 8.77 -7.19
C ALA A 63 1.30 9.59 -5.92
N LYS A 64 0.56 10.69 -5.72
CA LYS A 64 0.69 11.59 -4.57
C LYS A 64 0.40 10.90 -3.24
N GLY A 65 -0.74 10.23 -3.14
CA GLY A 65 -1.22 9.69 -1.86
C GLY A 65 -0.45 8.46 -1.38
N VAL A 66 0.16 7.68 -2.28
CA VAL A 66 0.83 6.41 -1.94
C VAL A 66 2.34 6.48 -2.12
N VAL A 67 2.83 6.86 -3.31
CA VAL A 67 4.26 6.75 -3.65
C VAL A 67 5.05 8.00 -3.27
N TRP A 68 4.64 9.18 -3.73
CA TRP A 68 5.40 10.41 -3.55
C TRP A 68 5.19 11.04 -2.18
N GLY A 69 3.94 11.17 -1.72
CA GLY A 69 3.59 11.88 -0.48
C GLY A 69 4.36 11.47 0.79
N PRO A 70 4.81 10.21 0.94
CA PRO A 70 5.63 9.82 2.08
C PRO A 70 7.10 10.29 2.04
N VAL A 71 7.61 10.81 0.92
CA VAL A 71 9.00 11.31 0.81
C VAL A 71 9.12 12.63 1.59
N LYS A 72 9.54 12.53 2.84
CA LYS A 72 9.18 13.49 3.89
C LYS A 72 9.79 14.88 3.73
N ASP A 73 10.96 14.99 3.10
CA ASP A 73 11.75 16.22 2.97
C ASP A 73 11.55 16.94 1.62
N MET A 74 10.59 16.47 0.80
CA MET A 74 10.10 17.15 -0.39
C MET A 74 8.74 17.80 -0.15
N ILE A 75 8.46 18.84 -0.94
CA ILE A 75 7.13 19.44 -1.01
C ILE A 75 6.35 18.82 -2.17
N HIS A 76 5.15 18.31 -1.88
CA HIS A 76 4.29 17.67 -2.87
C HIS A 76 3.11 18.56 -3.21
N LEU A 77 3.18 19.22 -4.36
CA LEU A 77 2.17 20.15 -4.82
C LEU A 77 1.00 19.41 -5.46
N SER A 78 -0.18 19.50 -4.84
CA SER A 78 -1.44 19.07 -5.47
C SER A 78 -1.86 20.13 -6.49
N HIS A 79 -1.49 19.92 -7.75
CA HIS A 79 -1.66 20.92 -8.80
C HIS A 79 -3.02 20.77 -9.48
N GLY A 80 -3.94 21.64 -9.09
CA GLY A 80 -5.34 21.63 -9.51
C GLY A 80 -6.21 22.42 -8.53
N PRO A 81 -7.54 22.21 -8.54
CA PRO A 81 -8.46 22.76 -7.56
C PRO A 81 -8.17 22.26 -6.13
N VAL A 82 -8.79 22.87 -5.11
CA VAL A 82 -8.52 22.54 -3.70
C VAL A 82 -8.83 21.08 -3.28
N GLY A 83 -9.69 20.38 -4.04
CA GLY A 83 -10.33 19.13 -3.60
C GLY A 83 -9.38 17.97 -3.32
N CYS A 84 -8.57 17.54 -4.28
CA CYS A 84 -7.82 16.28 -4.14
C CYS A 84 -6.75 16.38 -3.03
N GLY A 85 -6.06 17.52 -2.97
CA GLY A 85 -5.14 17.83 -1.88
C GLY A 85 -5.81 17.80 -0.51
N TYR A 86 -6.97 18.43 -0.34
CA TYR A 86 -7.69 18.48 0.93
C TYR A 86 -8.12 17.10 1.43
N TYR A 87 -8.79 16.29 0.59
CA TYR A 87 -9.26 14.96 1.00
C TYR A 87 -8.14 13.95 1.23
N SER A 88 -6.96 14.18 0.65
CA SER A 88 -5.77 13.34 0.86
C SER A 88 -4.82 13.88 1.94
N TRP A 89 -5.19 14.97 2.62
CA TRP A 89 -4.36 15.59 3.64
C TRP A 89 -4.33 14.76 4.91
N SER A 90 -3.19 14.10 5.18
CA SER A 90 -2.96 13.32 6.40
C SER A 90 -3.96 12.17 6.64
N GLY A 91 -4.74 11.78 5.62
CA GLY A 91 -5.69 10.66 5.70
C GLY A 91 -5.00 9.29 5.69
N ARG A 92 -3.79 9.22 5.13
CA ARG A 92 -2.94 8.03 5.13
C ARG A 92 -1.84 8.18 6.17
N ARG A 93 -1.66 7.16 7.01
CA ARG A 93 -0.77 7.19 8.17
C ARG A 93 0.68 6.81 7.86
N ASN A 94 1.23 7.27 6.75
CA ASN A 94 2.65 7.08 6.44
C ASN A 94 3.52 7.91 7.40
N TYR A 95 3.94 7.28 8.50
CA TYR A 95 4.68 7.95 9.58
C TYR A 95 6.06 8.39 9.12
N TYR A 96 6.55 9.48 9.72
CA TYR A 96 7.89 9.99 9.51
C TYR A 96 8.42 10.72 10.76
N ILE A 97 9.73 10.89 10.82
CA ILE A 97 10.41 11.73 11.81
C ILE A 97 10.95 13.00 11.15
N GLY A 98 10.63 14.15 11.73
CA GLY A 98 11.10 15.47 11.30
C GLY A 98 10.33 16.61 11.97
N THR A 99 10.66 17.84 11.62
CA THR A 99 9.97 19.06 12.04
C THR A 99 9.07 19.56 10.91
N THR A 100 7.79 19.19 10.98
CA THR A 100 6.81 19.55 9.94
C THR A 100 6.74 21.05 9.69
N GLY A 101 6.84 21.45 8.42
CA GLY A 101 6.85 22.86 7.98
C GLY A 101 8.21 23.52 8.01
N VAL A 102 9.26 22.80 8.43
CA VAL A 102 10.64 23.27 8.45
C VAL A 102 11.49 22.41 7.52
N ASP A 103 11.78 21.16 7.92
CA ASP A 103 12.63 20.22 7.16
C ASP A 103 11.84 19.05 6.56
N THR A 104 10.57 18.90 6.95
CA THR A 104 9.68 17.84 6.51
C THR A 104 8.27 18.36 6.29
N PHE A 105 7.50 17.71 5.40
CA PHE A 105 6.27 18.27 4.85
C PHE A 105 5.13 17.24 4.67
N GLY A 106 5.34 15.97 5.05
CA GLY A 106 4.43 14.87 4.74
C GLY A 106 3.00 15.01 5.28
N THR A 107 2.79 15.77 6.37
CA THR A 107 1.44 16.09 6.89
C THR A 107 0.95 17.50 6.56
N MET A 108 1.50 18.16 5.54
CA MET A 108 1.02 19.44 5.04
C MET A 108 0.30 19.28 3.70
N GLN A 109 -0.48 20.29 3.33
CA GLN A 109 -1.18 20.34 2.05
C GLN A 109 -0.74 21.58 1.30
N PHE A 110 -0.05 21.35 0.18
CA PHE A 110 0.34 22.37 -0.77
C PHE A 110 -0.53 22.20 -2.02
N THR A 111 -1.11 23.30 -2.50
CA THR A 111 -1.91 23.29 -3.74
C THR A 111 -1.82 24.60 -4.47
N SER A 112 -1.99 24.53 -5.78
CA SER A 112 -2.17 25.71 -6.62
C SER A 112 -3.58 26.28 -6.54
N ASP A 113 -4.55 25.61 -5.90
CA ASP A 113 -5.94 26.04 -5.73
C ASP A 113 -6.53 26.70 -7.00
N PHE A 114 -6.66 25.92 -8.07
CA PHE A 114 -7.17 26.41 -9.36
C PHE A 114 -8.52 27.08 -9.19
N GLN A 115 -8.57 28.31 -9.67
CA GLN A 115 -9.81 29.08 -9.87
C GLN A 115 -10.24 28.96 -11.33
N GLU A 116 -11.45 29.44 -11.65
CA GLU A 116 -11.97 29.44 -13.02
C GLU A 116 -11.00 30.07 -14.03
N ARG A 117 -10.30 31.14 -13.63
CA ARG A 117 -9.28 31.79 -14.46
C ARG A 117 -8.14 30.84 -14.83
N ASP A 118 -7.72 29.98 -13.91
CA ASP A 118 -6.63 29.03 -14.14
C ASP A 118 -7.09 27.91 -15.11
N ILE A 119 -8.38 27.55 -15.07
CA ILE A 119 -8.99 26.65 -16.04
C ILE A 119 -9.05 27.27 -17.44
N VAL A 120 -9.47 28.54 -17.54
CA VAL A 120 -9.67 29.23 -18.82
C VAL A 120 -8.35 29.59 -19.50
N PHE A 121 -7.33 29.98 -18.73
CA PHE A 121 -6.08 30.54 -19.27
C PHE A 121 -4.83 29.70 -19.01
N GLY A 122 -4.97 28.52 -18.40
CA GLY A 122 -3.87 27.65 -18.02
C GLY A 122 -3.23 28.02 -16.66
N GLY A 123 -2.69 27.01 -15.99
CA GLY A 123 -2.09 27.10 -14.67
C GLY A 123 -0.57 27.32 -14.66
N ASP A 124 0.13 27.18 -15.79
CA ASP A 124 1.59 27.20 -15.86
C ASP A 124 2.23 28.45 -15.24
N LYS A 125 1.65 29.63 -15.47
CA LYS A 125 2.17 30.89 -14.88
C LYS A 125 1.96 30.95 -13.37
N LYS A 126 0.85 30.39 -12.88
CA LYS A 126 0.58 30.29 -11.44
C LYS A 126 1.53 29.30 -10.80
N LEU A 127 1.76 28.17 -11.45
CA LEU A 127 2.74 27.15 -11.02
C LEU A 127 4.15 27.72 -10.94
N ASP A 128 4.59 28.46 -11.96
CA ASP A 128 5.90 29.12 -12.00
C ASP A 128 6.11 30.01 -10.75
N LYS A 129 5.13 30.87 -10.45
CA LYS A 129 5.19 31.77 -9.30
C LYS A 129 5.08 31.02 -7.96
N LEU A 130 4.26 29.99 -7.90
CA LEU A 130 4.05 29.19 -6.70
C LEU A 130 5.32 28.45 -6.27
N ILE A 131 6.10 27.95 -7.22
CA ILE A 131 7.40 27.33 -6.91
C ILE A 131 8.35 28.37 -6.30
N ASP A 132 8.33 29.63 -6.77
CA ASP A 132 9.13 30.70 -6.16
C ASP A 132 8.74 30.95 -4.70
N GLU A 133 7.44 30.95 -4.42
CA GLU A 133 6.91 31.12 -3.06
C GLU A 133 7.26 29.93 -2.16
N VAL A 134 7.24 28.71 -2.70
CA VAL A 134 7.67 27.50 -1.98
C VAL A 134 9.13 27.61 -1.57
N GLU A 135 10.02 28.00 -2.48
CA GLU A 135 11.45 28.12 -2.20
C GLU A 135 11.77 29.26 -1.23
N GLU A 136 11.00 30.36 -1.26
CA GLU A 136 11.13 31.46 -0.31
C GLU A 136 10.65 31.09 1.10
N LEU A 137 9.48 30.44 1.21
CA LEU A 137 8.83 30.15 2.49
C LEU A 137 9.33 28.86 3.16
N PHE A 138 9.82 27.90 2.36
CA PHE A 138 10.28 26.58 2.82
C PHE A 138 11.67 26.23 2.28
N PRO A 139 12.70 27.03 2.60
CA PRO A 139 14.01 26.95 1.96
C PRO A 139 14.76 25.64 2.21
N LEU A 140 14.40 24.89 3.26
CA LEU A 140 15.03 23.60 3.59
C LEU A 140 14.45 22.41 2.82
N SER A 141 13.38 22.60 2.05
CA SER A 141 12.86 21.56 1.16
C SER A 141 13.95 21.06 0.21
N GLN A 142 14.07 19.74 0.08
CA GLN A 142 15.01 19.08 -0.82
C GLN A 142 14.49 19.02 -2.26
N GLY A 143 13.29 19.52 -2.52
CA GLY A 143 12.72 19.71 -3.85
C GLY A 143 11.20 19.64 -3.86
N THR A 144 10.64 19.73 -5.06
CA THR A 144 9.19 19.79 -5.25
C THR A 144 8.71 18.74 -6.24
N THR A 145 7.61 18.03 -5.94
CA THR A 145 6.85 17.27 -6.94
C THR A 145 5.59 18.04 -7.33
N ILE A 146 5.22 17.98 -8.61
CA ILE A 146 4.02 18.61 -9.16
C ILE A 146 3.04 17.49 -9.51
N GLU A 147 2.11 17.24 -8.60
CA GLU A 147 1.14 16.14 -8.69
C GLU A 147 -0.10 16.62 -9.44
N SER A 148 -0.19 16.30 -10.73
CA SER A 148 -1.29 16.75 -11.58
C SER A 148 -2.63 16.16 -11.13
N GLU A 149 -3.59 17.04 -10.83
CA GLU A 149 -5.00 16.68 -10.72
C GLU A 149 -5.67 16.68 -12.11
N CYS A 150 -6.96 16.28 -12.17
CA CYS A 150 -7.67 16.08 -13.43
C CYS A 150 -7.57 17.25 -14.44
N PRO A 151 -7.75 18.53 -14.06
CA PRO A 151 -7.82 19.61 -15.05
C PRO A 151 -6.50 19.86 -15.80
N VAL A 152 -5.35 19.63 -15.16
CA VAL A 152 -4.02 19.95 -15.71
C VAL A 152 -3.81 19.33 -17.10
N GLY A 153 -4.10 18.03 -17.22
CA GLY A 153 -3.98 17.31 -18.49
C GLY A 153 -5.07 17.64 -19.51
N LEU A 154 -6.23 18.15 -19.07
CA LEU A 154 -7.34 18.47 -19.94
C LEU A 154 -7.18 19.85 -20.60
N ILE A 155 -6.62 20.82 -19.87
CA ILE A 155 -6.40 22.18 -20.36
C ILE A 155 -5.07 22.34 -21.10
N GLY A 156 -4.19 21.33 -21.01
CA GLY A 156 -2.95 21.26 -21.78
C GLY A 156 -1.79 22.06 -21.17
N ASP A 157 -1.78 22.27 -19.86
CA ASP A 157 -0.64 22.86 -19.12
C ASP A 157 0.63 22.02 -19.35
N ASP A 158 1.79 22.68 -19.51
CA ASP A 158 3.10 22.06 -19.73
C ASP A 158 3.96 22.13 -18.47
N ILE A 159 3.58 21.32 -17.47
CA ILE A 159 4.29 21.27 -16.18
C ILE A 159 5.73 20.76 -16.32
N GLU A 160 6.07 20.01 -17.36
CA GLU A 160 7.44 19.57 -17.62
C GLU A 160 8.35 20.73 -18.02
N ALA A 161 7.85 21.68 -18.82
CA ALA A 161 8.58 22.90 -19.16
C ALA A 161 8.81 23.77 -17.92
N VAL A 162 7.77 23.97 -17.09
CA VAL A 162 7.89 24.72 -15.83
C VAL A 162 8.88 24.04 -14.87
N ALA A 163 8.78 22.72 -14.71
CA ALA A 163 9.67 21.94 -13.86
C ALA A 163 11.14 22.07 -14.28
N LYS A 164 11.46 21.92 -15.57
CA LYS A 164 12.84 22.07 -16.09
C LYS A 164 13.39 23.47 -15.85
N LYS A 165 12.57 24.50 -16.09
CA LYS A 165 12.95 25.89 -15.86
C LYS A 165 13.29 26.10 -14.38
N LYS A 166 12.38 25.73 -13.48
CA LYS A 166 12.53 25.99 -12.04
C LYS A 166 13.61 25.13 -11.39
N ALA A 167 13.77 23.88 -11.82
CA ALA A 167 14.86 23.03 -11.35
C ALA A 167 16.24 23.64 -11.68
N LYS A 168 16.39 24.25 -12.86
CA LYS A 168 17.61 24.96 -13.25
C LYS A 168 17.81 26.25 -12.46
N GLU A 169 16.74 26.99 -12.21
CA GLU A 169 16.75 28.27 -11.48
C GLU A 169 17.20 28.11 -10.03
N TYR A 170 16.68 27.10 -9.33
CA TYR A 170 16.94 26.87 -7.91
C TYR A 170 18.03 25.84 -7.61
N GLY A 171 18.46 25.07 -8.61
CA GLY A 171 19.40 23.96 -8.41
C GLY A 171 18.82 22.77 -7.62
N LYS A 172 17.51 22.76 -7.38
CA LYS A 172 16.77 21.70 -6.68
C LYS A 172 15.93 20.87 -7.66
N PRO A 173 15.63 19.59 -7.36
CA PRO A 173 14.70 18.81 -8.19
C PRO A 173 13.29 19.39 -8.15
N VAL A 174 12.73 19.58 -9.34
CA VAL A 174 11.30 19.82 -9.55
C VAL A 174 10.79 18.71 -10.47
N VAL A 175 9.90 17.86 -9.96
CA VAL A 175 9.48 16.62 -10.62
C VAL A 175 8.03 16.73 -11.09
N PRO A 176 7.76 16.78 -12.40
CA PRO A 176 6.41 16.77 -12.93
C PRO A 176 5.82 15.35 -12.90
N VAL A 177 4.64 15.20 -12.31
CA VAL A 177 3.95 13.91 -12.17
C VAL A 177 2.58 13.97 -12.82
N ARG A 178 2.48 13.41 -14.03
CA ARG A 178 1.24 13.33 -14.83
C ARG A 178 0.28 12.26 -14.31
N CYS A 179 -0.18 12.42 -13.07
CA CYS A 179 -1.05 11.48 -12.36
C CYS A 179 -2.52 11.89 -12.37
N GLU A 180 -2.98 12.59 -13.41
CA GLU A 180 -4.35 13.07 -13.51
C GLU A 180 -5.36 11.93 -13.27
N GLY A 181 -6.38 12.17 -12.43
CA GLY A 181 -7.26 11.12 -11.91
C GLY A 181 -8.06 10.35 -12.97
N PHE A 182 -8.20 10.89 -14.18
CA PHE A 182 -8.86 10.21 -15.31
C PHE A 182 -7.96 9.15 -15.99
N ARG A 183 -6.66 9.12 -15.69
CA ARG A 183 -5.73 8.14 -16.27
C ARG A 183 -5.91 6.78 -15.63
N GLY A 184 -5.91 5.74 -16.47
CA GLY A 184 -6.01 4.36 -16.00
C GLY A 184 -7.41 4.03 -15.50
N VAL A 185 -7.48 3.15 -14.50
CA VAL A 185 -8.76 2.65 -13.95
C VAL A 185 -8.79 2.61 -12.43
N SER A 186 -7.68 2.97 -11.77
CA SER A 186 -7.49 2.87 -10.31
C SER A 186 -6.17 3.55 -9.89
N GLN A 187 -5.87 3.48 -8.59
CA GLN A 187 -4.57 3.87 -8.00
C GLN A 187 -3.37 3.18 -8.66
N SER A 188 -3.56 1.99 -9.26
CA SER A 188 -2.46 1.18 -9.81
C SER A 188 -1.66 1.90 -10.89
N LEU A 189 -2.32 2.63 -11.80
CA LEU A 189 -1.58 3.40 -12.82
C LEU A 189 -0.83 4.58 -12.20
N GLY A 190 -1.37 5.16 -11.13
CA GLY A 190 -0.67 6.18 -10.33
C GLY A 190 0.66 5.67 -9.78
N HIS A 191 0.71 4.42 -9.30
CA HIS A 191 1.97 3.81 -8.86
C HIS A 191 2.97 3.75 -10.02
N HIS A 192 2.56 3.26 -11.20
CA HIS A 192 3.43 3.14 -12.36
C HIS A 192 3.95 4.52 -12.81
N ILE A 193 3.07 5.52 -12.92
CA ILE A 193 3.44 6.89 -13.28
C ILE A 193 4.47 7.44 -12.28
N ALA A 194 4.25 7.27 -10.98
CA ALA A 194 5.19 7.73 -9.97
C ALA A 194 6.56 7.03 -10.07
N ASN A 195 6.59 5.72 -10.31
CA ASN A 195 7.83 4.97 -10.52
C ASN A 195 8.59 5.48 -11.77
N ASP A 196 7.87 5.76 -12.85
CA ASP A 196 8.45 6.34 -14.07
C ASP A 196 9.02 7.75 -13.82
N THR A 197 8.36 8.57 -13.00
CA THR A 197 8.91 9.89 -12.65
C THR A 197 10.19 9.78 -11.81
N VAL A 198 10.28 8.79 -10.91
CA VAL A 198 11.52 8.50 -10.18
C VAL A 198 12.62 8.08 -11.16
N ARG A 199 12.30 7.17 -12.08
CA ARG A 199 13.21 6.70 -13.14
C ARG A 199 13.77 7.87 -13.96
N ASP A 200 12.92 8.80 -14.36
CA ASP A 200 13.27 9.82 -15.34
C ASP A 200 13.83 11.12 -14.72
N TRP A 201 13.45 11.46 -13.49
CA TRP A 201 13.79 12.74 -12.87
C TRP A 201 14.65 12.64 -11.60
N VAL A 202 14.72 11.45 -10.98
CA VAL A 202 15.48 11.25 -9.74
C VAL A 202 16.72 10.41 -9.99
N LEU A 203 16.57 9.22 -10.57
CA LEU A 203 17.69 8.29 -10.75
C LEU A 203 18.83 8.79 -11.66
N PRO A 204 18.60 9.68 -12.66
CA PRO A 204 19.73 10.28 -13.39
C PRO A 204 20.63 11.13 -12.48
N LYS A 205 20.08 11.77 -11.44
CA LYS A 205 20.89 12.49 -10.43
C LYS A 205 21.68 11.53 -9.54
N ALA A 206 21.17 10.32 -9.29
CA ALA A 206 21.92 9.27 -8.61
C ALA A 206 23.21 8.90 -9.35
N ASP A 207 23.14 8.85 -10.70
CA ASP A 207 24.30 8.58 -11.56
C ASP A 207 25.39 9.65 -11.46
N GLU A 208 25.01 10.90 -11.17
CA GLU A 208 25.93 12.01 -10.92
C GLU A 208 26.52 11.92 -9.50
N TYR A 209 25.69 11.72 -8.48
CA TYR A 209 26.11 11.63 -7.08
C TYR A 209 27.09 10.48 -6.82
N ARG A 210 26.88 9.33 -7.47
CA ARG A 210 27.81 8.16 -7.45
C ARG A 210 29.23 8.47 -7.86
N LYS A 211 29.43 9.48 -8.70
CA LYS A 211 30.73 9.80 -9.29
C LYS A 211 31.51 10.82 -8.46
N LEU A 212 30.93 11.33 -7.38
CA LEU A 212 31.59 12.28 -6.49
C LEU A 212 32.66 11.57 -5.65
N PRO A 213 33.88 12.15 -5.50
CA PRO A 213 34.97 11.56 -4.72
C PRO A 213 34.67 11.36 -3.22
N GLU A 214 33.80 12.21 -2.66
CA GLU A 214 33.28 12.13 -1.29
C GLU A 214 31.92 11.42 -1.22
N GLY A 215 31.61 10.62 -2.25
CA GLY A 215 30.33 9.94 -2.39
C GLY A 215 30.08 8.87 -1.33
N PHE A 216 28.89 8.29 -1.40
CA PHE A 216 28.50 7.17 -0.55
C PHE A 216 29.45 5.97 -0.72
N GLU A 217 29.98 5.44 0.38
CA GLU A 217 30.79 4.21 0.39
C GLU A 217 29.88 2.97 0.48
N PRO A 218 29.72 2.19 -0.60
CA PRO A 218 28.86 1.02 -0.59
C PRO A 218 29.49 -0.15 0.18
N GLY A 219 28.67 -0.82 0.99
CA GLY A 219 29.00 -2.01 1.74
C GLY A 219 28.46 -3.29 1.07
N PRO A 220 28.97 -4.47 1.45
CA PRO A 220 28.49 -5.76 0.93
C PRO A 220 27.08 -6.13 1.44
N TYR A 221 26.57 -5.46 2.48
CA TYR A 221 25.28 -5.75 3.11
C TYR A 221 24.25 -4.64 2.93
N ASP A 222 24.46 -3.75 1.96
CA ASP A 222 23.55 -2.64 1.69
C ASP A 222 22.28 -3.12 1.02
N VAL A 223 21.12 -2.79 1.59
CA VAL A 223 19.81 -3.14 1.06
C VAL A 223 18.85 -1.95 1.06
N ASN A 224 17.85 -2.01 0.18
CA ASN A 224 16.70 -1.10 0.23
C ASN A 224 15.45 -1.83 0.70
N ILE A 225 14.63 -1.16 1.50
CA ILE A 225 13.23 -1.54 1.71
C ILE A 225 12.41 -0.81 0.65
N ILE A 226 11.80 -1.55 -0.28
CA ILE A 226 11.03 -1.00 -1.40
C ILE A 226 9.56 -1.35 -1.24
N GLY A 227 8.68 -0.35 -1.31
CA GLY A 227 7.24 -0.55 -1.19
C GLY A 227 6.78 -0.85 0.23
N ASP A 228 7.50 -0.34 1.24
CA ASP A 228 6.94 -0.14 2.57
C ASP A 228 6.73 1.37 2.80
N TYR A 229 5.54 1.71 3.27
CA TYR A 229 5.08 3.08 3.41
C TYR A 229 4.94 3.53 4.85
N ASN A 230 5.45 2.71 5.79
CA ASN A 230 5.54 3.03 7.19
C ASN A 230 4.18 3.38 7.82
N ILE A 231 3.13 2.62 7.47
CA ILE A 231 1.79 2.85 7.99
C ILE A 231 1.76 2.59 9.49
N GLY A 232 1.52 3.63 10.28
CA GLY A 232 1.59 3.52 11.74
C GLY A 232 2.94 3.05 12.26
N GLY A 233 4.02 3.25 11.49
CA GLY A 233 5.36 2.81 11.86
C GLY A 233 5.81 1.46 11.30
N ASP A 234 5.09 0.85 10.34
CA ASP A 234 5.39 -0.50 9.78
C ASP A 234 6.83 -0.72 9.25
N ALA A 235 7.47 0.30 8.66
CA ALA A 235 8.79 0.16 8.06
C ALA A 235 9.89 0.13 9.12
N TRP A 236 9.67 0.74 10.29
CA TRP A 236 10.65 0.81 11.37
C TRP A 236 10.95 -0.54 12.03
N PRO A 237 9.99 -1.36 12.50
CA PRO A 237 10.28 -2.70 13.02
C PRO A 237 10.82 -3.61 11.91
N SER A 238 10.37 -3.44 10.67
CA SER A 238 10.94 -4.13 9.51
C SER A 238 12.44 -3.82 9.34
N ARG A 239 12.80 -2.54 9.39
CA ARG A 239 14.20 -2.07 9.35
C ARG A 239 15.02 -2.64 10.48
N LEU A 240 14.51 -2.56 11.71
CA LEU A 240 15.22 -3.04 12.90
C LEU A 240 15.55 -4.53 12.77
N LEU A 241 14.65 -5.36 12.24
CA LEU A 241 14.93 -6.78 12.01
C LEU A 241 16.03 -7.00 10.97
N LEU A 242 16.01 -6.24 9.86
CA LEU A 242 17.03 -6.33 8.81
C LEU A 242 18.41 -5.87 9.31
N GLU A 243 18.45 -4.80 10.11
CA GLU A 243 19.68 -4.32 10.75
C GLU A 243 20.18 -5.28 11.84
N GLU A 244 19.27 -5.91 12.60
CA GLU A 244 19.63 -6.87 13.64
C GLU A 244 20.26 -8.16 13.07
N ILE A 245 19.91 -8.54 11.82
CA ILE A 245 20.58 -9.65 11.13
C ILE A 245 21.92 -9.23 10.48
N GLY A 246 22.28 -7.95 10.54
CA GLY A 246 23.57 -7.42 10.07
C GLY A 246 23.52 -6.71 8.72
N LEU A 247 22.33 -6.46 8.14
CA LEU A 247 22.21 -5.67 6.92
C LEU A 247 22.26 -4.17 7.22
N ARG A 248 22.64 -3.36 6.23
CA ARG A 248 22.56 -1.89 6.30
C ARG A 248 21.43 -1.42 5.39
N VAL A 249 20.34 -0.91 5.97
CA VAL A 249 19.22 -0.36 5.19
C VAL A 249 19.55 1.06 4.78
N ILE A 250 19.80 1.28 3.47
CA ILE A 250 20.23 2.58 2.94
C ILE A 250 19.07 3.41 2.35
N CYS A 251 17.90 2.79 2.18
CA CYS A 251 16.69 3.47 1.76
C CYS A 251 15.44 2.74 2.24
N GLN A 252 14.41 3.52 2.61
CA GLN A 252 13.02 3.08 2.73
C GLN A 252 12.16 3.83 1.72
N PHE A 253 11.64 3.13 0.71
CA PHE A 253 10.84 3.72 -0.34
C PHE A 253 9.34 3.42 -0.12
N SER A 254 8.52 4.36 0.35
CA SER A 254 8.84 5.77 0.72
C SER A 254 8.49 6.14 2.16
N GLY A 255 7.98 5.20 2.97
CA GLY A 255 7.62 5.52 4.35
C GLY A 255 8.83 6.02 5.14
N ASP A 256 8.72 7.22 5.72
CA ASP A 256 9.83 7.94 6.39
C ASP A 256 11.06 8.23 5.49
N GLY A 257 10.96 7.97 4.18
CA GLY A 257 12.07 8.12 3.25
C GLY A 257 12.39 9.57 2.95
N THR A 258 13.68 9.88 2.83
CA THR A 258 14.19 11.17 2.33
C THR A 258 14.46 11.12 0.83
N PHE A 259 14.45 12.28 0.18
CA PHE A 259 14.84 12.39 -1.22
C PHE A 259 16.25 11.84 -1.46
N ASN A 260 17.17 12.12 -0.54
CA ASN A 260 18.54 11.61 -0.61
C ASN A 260 18.58 10.07 -0.58
N GLU A 261 17.82 9.42 0.29
CA GLU A 261 17.71 7.95 0.29
C GLU A 261 17.14 7.41 -1.02
N VAL A 262 16.12 8.05 -1.58
CA VAL A 262 15.55 7.67 -2.88
C VAL A 262 16.60 7.78 -3.99
N VAL A 263 17.40 8.86 -4.01
CA VAL A 263 18.53 9.02 -4.94
C VAL A 263 19.59 7.93 -4.72
N MET A 264 19.86 7.55 -3.48
CA MET A 264 20.85 6.52 -3.16
C MET A 264 20.40 5.09 -3.48
N THR A 265 19.11 4.85 -3.76
CA THR A 265 18.57 3.49 -3.99
C THR A 265 19.42 2.60 -4.88
N PRO A 266 19.98 3.02 -6.02
CA PRO A 266 20.65 2.04 -6.85
C PRO A 266 22.04 1.62 -6.29
N LEU A 267 22.46 2.11 -5.11
CA LEU A 267 23.76 1.83 -4.50
C LEU A 267 23.74 0.54 -3.68
N ALA A 268 22.54 0.02 -3.40
CA ALA A 268 22.34 -1.20 -2.67
C ALA A 268 22.82 -2.44 -3.45
N LYS A 269 23.06 -3.52 -2.72
CA LYS A 269 23.30 -4.86 -3.27
C LYS A 269 22.02 -5.58 -3.62
N LEU A 270 20.93 -5.29 -2.90
CA LEU A 270 19.65 -5.98 -3.08
C LEU A 270 18.46 -5.07 -2.75
N ASN A 271 17.43 -5.13 -3.58
CA ASN A 271 16.14 -4.51 -3.31
C ASN A 271 15.20 -5.51 -2.63
N LEU A 272 14.77 -5.20 -1.40
CA LEU A 272 13.77 -5.99 -0.67
C LEU A 272 12.40 -5.37 -0.94
N ILE A 273 11.61 -5.98 -1.81
CA ILE A 273 10.30 -5.45 -2.18
C ILE A 273 9.19 -6.06 -1.32
N HIS A 274 8.52 -5.22 -0.53
CA HIS A 274 7.35 -5.63 0.24
C HIS A 274 6.09 -5.48 -0.63
N CYS A 275 5.72 -4.25 -1.00
CA CYS A 275 4.59 -4.02 -1.89
C CYS A 275 4.95 -4.19 -3.36
N TYR A 276 4.87 -5.45 -3.83
CA TYR A 276 5.06 -5.81 -5.24
C TYR A 276 4.23 -4.92 -6.18
N ARG A 277 2.92 -4.81 -5.97
CA ARG A 277 2.01 -4.10 -6.91
C ARG A 277 2.45 -2.67 -7.21
N SER A 278 2.92 -1.94 -6.20
CA SER A 278 3.23 -0.53 -6.34
C SER A 278 4.63 -0.23 -6.85
N MET A 279 5.61 -1.10 -6.57
CA MET A 279 7.03 -0.78 -6.78
C MET A 279 7.80 -1.79 -7.63
N ASN A 280 7.15 -2.84 -8.16
CA ASN A 280 7.83 -3.78 -9.06
C ASN A 280 8.41 -3.07 -10.31
N TYR A 281 7.80 -1.95 -10.74
CA TYR A 281 8.26 -1.15 -11.88
C TYR A 281 9.68 -0.64 -11.68
N ILE A 282 9.96 0.05 -10.56
CA ILE A 282 11.29 0.59 -10.28
C ILE A 282 12.30 -0.52 -9.94
N CYS A 283 11.87 -1.60 -9.29
CA CYS A 283 12.74 -2.77 -9.06
C CYS A 283 13.22 -3.40 -10.37
N ARG A 284 12.31 -3.64 -11.33
CA ARG A 284 12.67 -4.17 -12.65
C ARG A 284 13.62 -3.23 -13.40
N PHE A 285 13.33 -1.93 -13.38
CA PHE A 285 14.22 -0.94 -13.99
C PHE A 285 15.61 -0.93 -13.35
N MET A 286 15.70 -1.00 -12.01
CA MET A 286 16.98 -1.03 -11.31
C MET A 286 17.78 -2.30 -11.56
N GLU A 287 17.10 -3.44 -11.71
CA GLU A 287 17.72 -4.70 -12.13
C GLU A 287 18.29 -4.57 -13.55
N GLU A 288 17.51 -4.07 -14.50
CA GLU A 288 17.93 -3.91 -15.90
C GLU A 288 19.05 -2.88 -16.07
N LYS A 289 18.96 -1.72 -15.41
CA LYS A 289 19.92 -0.60 -15.60
C LYS A 289 21.16 -0.73 -14.71
N TYR A 290 21.02 -1.17 -13.47
CA TYR A 290 22.09 -1.17 -12.48
C TYR A 290 22.52 -2.56 -12.02
N GLY A 291 21.85 -3.64 -12.48
CA GLY A 291 22.17 -5.01 -12.08
C GLY A 291 21.78 -5.34 -10.63
N ILE A 292 20.87 -4.57 -10.02
CA ILE A 292 20.47 -4.76 -8.63
C ILE A 292 19.25 -5.67 -8.59
N GLY A 293 19.47 -6.91 -8.17
CA GLY A 293 18.40 -7.88 -8.00
C GLY A 293 17.36 -7.41 -6.98
N TRP A 294 16.19 -8.06 -7.00
CA TRP A 294 15.12 -7.82 -6.04
C TRP A 294 14.46 -9.12 -5.60
N ILE A 295 14.02 -9.17 -4.35
CA ILE A 295 13.26 -10.30 -3.81
C ILE A 295 12.01 -9.83 -3.07
N GLU A 296 10.89 -10.52 -3.30
CA GLU A 296 9.67 -10.34 -2.51
C GLU A 296 9.83 -10.97 -1.13
N TYR A 297 9.38 -10.25 -0.10
CA TYR A 297 9.36 -10.69 1.29
C TYR A 297 8.04 -10.24 1.96
N ASN A 298 7.71 -10.87 3.10
CA ASN A 298 6.48 -10.57 3.84
C ASN A 298 6.75 -10.62 5.34
N PHE A 299 6.48 -9.51 6.04
CA PHE A 299 6.70 -9.37 7.49
C PHE A 299 5.40 -9.30 8.30
N PHE A 300 4.31 -9.91 7.82
CA PHE A 300 3.11 -10.15 8.61
C PHE A 300 3.11 -11.57 9.22
N GLY A 301 3.11 -11.66 10.55
CA GLY A 301 3.01 -12.93 11.27
C GLY A 301 4.37 -13.62 11.48
N PRO A 302 4.63 -14.20 12.67
CA PRO A 302 5.93 -14.77 13.02
C PRO A 302 6.42 -15.85 12.06
N THR A 303 5.51 -16.69 11.53
CA THR A 303 5.88 -17.77 10.59
C THR A 303 6.45 -17.19 9.31
N GLN A 304 5.76 -16.21 8.74
CA GLN A 304 6.15 -15.61 7.48
C GLN A 304 7.33 -14.63 7.63
N ILE A 305 7.48 -13.98 8.79
CA ILE A 305 8.68 -13.20 9.14
C ILE A 305 9.92 -14.11 9.14
N ALA A 306 9.88 -15.25 9.83
CA ALA A 306 11.01 -16.18 9.89
C ALA A 306 11.39 -16.71 8.50
N LYS A 307 10.38 -17.09 7.68
CA LYS A 307 10.58 -17.51 6.28
C LYS A 307 11.24 -16.41 5.43
N SER A 308 10.80 -15.16 5.60
CA SER A 308 11.35 -14.01 4.89
C SER A 308 12.78 -13.70 5.32
N LEU A 309 13.08 -13.69 6.62
CA LEU A 309 14.44 -13.47 7.13
C LEU A 309 15.43 -14.51 6.58
N ARG A 310 15.06 -15.79 6.60
CA ARG A 310 15.87 -16.88 6.00
C ARG A 310 16.10 -16.66 4.51
N LYS A 311 15.04 -16.33 3.75
CA LYS A 311 15.13 -16.08 2.31
C LYS A 311 16.05 -14.91 1.99
N ILE A 312 15.98 -13.84 2.77
CA ILE A 312 16.82 -12.65 2.62
C ILE A 312 18.28 -12.99 2.97
N ALA A 313 18.51 -13.63 4.11
CA ALA A 313 19.84 -13.98 4.57
C ALA A 313 20.59 -14.92 3.61
N ALA A 314 19.86 -15.83 2.95
CA ALA A 314 20.41 -16.71 1.92
C ALA A 314 20.96 -15.98 0.67
N GLN A 315 20.69 -14.67 0.51
CA GLN A 315 21.30 -13.85 -0.54
C GLN A 315 22.68 -13.30 -0.14
N PHE A 316 23.12 -13.54 1.10
CA PHE A 316 24.37 -13.04 1.69
C PHE A 316 25.20 -14.20 2.27
N ASP A 317 26.27 -13.88 2.98
CA ASP A 317 27.20 -14.87 3.54
C ASP A 317 26.69 -15.55 4.83
N GLU A 318 27.47 -16.52 5.30
CA GLU A 318 27.18 -17.32 6.50
C GLU A 318 26.94 -16.45 7.74
N THR A 319 27.58 -15.28 7.85
CA THR A 319 27.39 -14.37 8.98
C THR A 319 25.95 -13.88 9.06
N ILE A 320 25.37 -13.48 7.92
CA ILE A 320 23.99 -12.98 7.86
C ILE A 320 23.01 -14.15 8.08
N GLN A 321 23.32 -15.34 7.58
CA GLN A 321 22.52 -16.55 7.79
C GLN A 321 22.46 -16.98 9.25
N GLU A 322 23.61 -17.04 9.94
CA GLU A 322 23.68 -17.33 11.38
C GLU A 322 22.95 -16.26 12.21
N ASN A 323 23.11 -14.99 11.86
CA ASN A 323 22.40 -13.89 12.51
C ASN A 323 20.88 -13.98 12.32
N ALA A 324 20.40 -14.41 11.16
CA ALA A 324 18.97 -14.62 10.93
C ALA A 324 18.39 -15.68 11.87
N GLU A 325 19.05 -16.83 12.03
CA GLU A 325 18.61 -17.86 12.97
C GLU A 325 18.69 -17.37 14.43
N ARG A 326 19.74 -16.62 14.79
CA ARG A 326 19.86 -16.01 16.13
C ARG A 326 18.70 -15.04 16.42
N VAL A 327 18.34 -14.20 15.46
CA VAL A 327 17.23 -13.25 15.59
C VAL A 327 15.89 -14.00 15.67
N ILE A 328 15.64 -14.99 14.82
CA ILE A 328 14.42 -15.82 14.88
C ILE A 328 14.29 -16.47 16.26
N ALA A 329 15.36 -17.11 16.75
CA ALA A 329 15.37 -17.76 18.06
C ALA A 329 15.14 -16.76 19.22
N LYS A 330 15.68 -15.54 19.12
CA LYS A 330 15.50 -14.48 20.12
C LYS A 330 14.02 -14.10 20.29
N TYR A 331 13.26 -14.02 19.20
CA TYR A 331 11.85 -13.59 19.26
C TYR A 331 10.86 -14.74 19.46
N GLN A 332 11.28 -16.00 19.25
CA GLN A 332 10.39 -17.18 19.29
C GLN A 332 9.54 -17.24 20.57
N ALA A 333 10.17 -17.23 21.75
CA ALA A 333 9.44 -17.35 23.03
C ALA A 333 8.43 -16.21 23.25
N ARG A 334 8.70 -15.00 22.73
CA ARG A 334 7.75 -13.89 22.80
C ARG A 334 6.57 -14.10 21.87
N MET A 335 6.82 -14.58 20.64
CA MET A 335 5.76 -14.86 19.67
C MET A 335 4.88 -16.01 20.13
N ASP A 336 5.46 -17.06 20.71
CA ASP A 336 4.73 -18.17 21.32
C ASP A 336 3.81 -17.67 22.44
N ALA A 337 4.28 -16.75 23.29
CA ALA A 337 3.45 -16.15 24.35
C ALA A 337 2.30 -15.29 23.79
N VAL A 338 2.49 -14.61 22.64
CA VAL A 338 1.42 -13.88 21.95
C VAL A 338 0.37 -14.86 21.44
N VAL A 339 0.79 -15.95 20.79
CA VAL A 339 -0.12 -17.00 20.29
C VAL A 339 -0.84 -17.70 21.43
N GLU A 340 -0.15 -18.04 22.52
CA GLU A 340 -0.76 -18.66 23.71
C GLU A 340 -1.84 -17.77 24.33
N LYS A 341 -1.62 -16.45 24.34
CA LYS A 341 -2.57 -15.48 24.88
C LYS A 341 -3.79 -15.25 23.97
N TYR A 342 -3.58 -15.11 22.66
CA TYR A 342 -4.63 -14.66 21.73
C TYR A 342 -5.22 -15.77 20.87
N GLY A 343 -4.44 -16.79 20.52
CA GLY A 343 -4.86 -17.93 19.69
C GLY A 343 -6.13 -18.60 20.22
N PRO A 344 -6.22 -19.02 21.51
CA PRO A 344 -7.44 -19.63 22.05
C PRO A 344 -8.70 -18.76 21.97
N ARG A 345 -8.56 -17.45 21.78
CA ARG A 345 -9.66 -16.47 21.70
C ARG A 345 -10.09 -16.19 20.25
N LEU A 346 -9.30 -16.63 19.28
CA LEU A 346 -9.43 -16.35 17.84
C LEU A 346 -9.47 -17.62 16.98
N GLU A 347 -9.14 -18.78 17.55
CA GLU A 347 -9.16 -20.07 16.86
C GLU A 347 -10.49 -20.34 16.17
N GLY A 348 -10.41 -20.69 14.88
CA GLY A 348 -11.56 -21.01 14.04
C GLY A 348 -12.38 -19.80 13.56
N LYS A 349 -12.04 -18.57 13.96
CA LYS A 349 -12.76 -17.36 13.53
C LYS A 349 -12.55 -17.09 12.03
N GLU A 350 -13.64 -16.79 11.33
CA GLU A 350 -13.65 -16.60 9.89
C GLU A 350 -13.54 -15.12 9.49
N VAL A 351 -12.70 -14.81 8.51
CA VAL A 351 -12.38 -13.44 8.06
C VAL A 351 -12.74 -13.26 6.60
N MET A 352 -13.37 -12.13 6.27
CA MET A 352 -13.45 -11.61 4.90
C MET A 352 -12.64 -10.32 4.75
N MET A 353 -11.87 -10.19 3.67
CA MET A 353 -10.92 -9.10 3.49
C MET A 353 -10.96 -8.41 2.12
N MET A 354 -11.07 -7.08 2.11
CA MET A 354 -11.03 -6.25 0.90
C MET A 354 -10.12 -5.04 1.09
N VAL A 355 -9.00 -4.98 0.37
CA VAL A 355 -7.98 -3.92 0.51
C VAL A 355 -7.42 -3.59 -0.89
N GLY A 356 -6.40 -2.72 -0.98
CA GLY A 356 -5.82 -2.25 -2.24
C GLY A 356 -5.20 -3.31 -3.17
N GLY A 357 -3.89 -3.58 -3.02
CA GLY A 357 -3.09 -4.32 -4.02
C GLY A 357 -2.04 -5.30 -3.48
N LEU A 358 -1.96 -5.50 -2.16
CA LEU A 358 -0.95 -6.35 -1.53
C LEU A 358 -1.51 -7.12 -0.34
N ARG A 359 -1.97 -6.35 0.66
CA ARG A 359 -2.44 -6.86 1.95
C ARG A 359 -3.47 -8.00 1.85
N PRO A 360 -4.40 -8.05 0.87
CA PRO A 360 -5.36 -9.14 0.75
C PRO A 360 -4.77 -10.57 0.67
N ARG A 361 -3.51 -10.72 0.27
CA ARG A 361 -2.76 -11.98 0.45
C ARG A 361 -1.71 -11.90 1.56
N HIS A 362 -1.05 -10.74 1.71
CA HIS A 362 0.12 -10.63 2.60
C HIS A 362 -0.21 -10.81 4.08
N VAL A 363 -1.42 -10.47 4.53
CA VAL A 363 -1.76 -10.58 5.96
C VAL A 363 -2.35 -11.94 6.35
N ILE A 364 -2.65 -12.81 5.37
CA ILE A 364 -3.26 -14.13 5.63
C ILE A 364 -2.41 -14.95 6.62
N PRO A 365 -1.07 -15.04 6.47
CA PRO A 365 -0.25 -15.80 7.42
C PRO A 365 -0.36 -15.32 8.88
N ALA A 366 -0.56 -14.01 9.10
CA ALA A 366 -0.74 -13.48 10.46
C ALA A 366 -2.09 -13.88 11.07
N PHE A 367 -3.14 -14.02 10.25
CA PHE A 367 -4.42 -14.58 10.68
C PHE A 367 -4.28 -16.07 11.02
N GLU A 368 -3.58 -16.84 10.17
CA GLU A 368 -3.33 -18.27 10.37
C GLU A 368 -2.49 -18.54 11.63
N ASP A 369 -1.49 -17.71 11.91
CA ASP A 369 -0.67 -17.78 13.14
C ASP A 369 -1.51 -17.59 14.42
N LEU A 370 -2.76 -17.09 14.31
CA LEU A 370 -3.74 -16.96 15.40
C LEU A 370 -4.90 -17.96 15.31
N GLY A 371 -4.82 -18.94 14.41
CA GLY A 371 -5.85 -19.96 14.21
C GLY A 371 -7.09 -19.50 13.43
N MET A 372 -7.04 -18.31 12.83
CA MET A 372 -8.15 -17.75 12.06
C MET A 372 -8.14 -18.23 10.61
N LYS A 373 -9.30 -18.17 9.94
CA LYS A 373 -9.46 -18.63 8.55
C LYS A 373 -9.95 -17.51 7.65
N VAL A 374 -9.25 -17.25 6.55
CA VAL A 374 -9.69 -16.26 5.56
C VAL A 374 -10.60 -16.94 4.54
N ILE A 375 -11.91 -16.71 4.64
CA ILE A 375 -12.93 -17.37 3.80
C ILE A 375 -13.30 -16.57 2.55
N GLY A 376 -12.89 -15.30 2.48
CA GLY A 376 -13.02 -14.50 1.28
C GLY A 376 -12.01 -13.35 1.25
N THR A 377 -11.35 -13.15 0.12
CA THR A 377 -10.35 -12.10 -0.03
C THR A 377 -10.37 -11.48 -1.42
N GLY A 378 -9.98 -10.22 -1.51
CA GLY A 378 -9.98 -9.54 -2.79
C GLY A 378 -9.34 -8.17 -2.78
N TYR A 379 -9.19 -7.64 -3.98
CA TYR A 379 -8.43 -6.43 -4.23
C TYR A 379 -9.30 -5.35 -4.87
N GLU A 380 -9.07 -4.09 -4.46
CA GLU A 380 -9.52 -2.94 -5.23
C GLU A 380 -8.85 -2.97 -6.61
N PHE A 381 -7.52 -3.13 -6.67
CA PHE A 381 -6.74 -2.89 -7.89
C PHE A 381 -5.58 -3.86 -8.12
N GLY A 382 -5.69 -5.08 -7.61
CA GLY A 382 -4.77 -6.17 -7.94
C GLY A 382 -4.74 -6.45 -9.45
N HIS A 383 -3.62 -6.95 -9.95
CA HIS A 383 -3.50 -7.42 -11.34
C HIS A 383 -3.44 -8.96 -11.36
N GLY A 384 -3.49 -9.56 -12.55
CA GLY A 384 -3.44 -11.03 -12.67
C GLY A 384 -2.19 -11.66 -12.03
N ASP A 385 -1.07 -10.95 -11.95
CA ASP A 385 0.12 -11.42 -11.24
C ASP A 385 0.00 -11.38 -9.71
N ASP A 386 -0.86 -10.51 -9.16
CA ASP A 386 -1.23 -10.53 -7.74
C ASP A 386 -2.17 -11.70 -7.43
N TYR A 387 -3.14 -12.00 -8.30
CA TYR A 387 -4.05 -13.15 -8.11
C TYR A 387 -3.33 -14.50 -8.25
N LYS A 388 -2.36 -14.62 -9.17
CA LYS A 388 -1.47 -15.79 -9.22
C LYS A 388 -0.74 -16.01 -7.90
N ARG A 389 -0.18 -14.94 -7.30
CA ARG A 389 0.46 -15.02 -5.99
C ARG A 389 -0.54 -15.31 -4.88
N THR A 390 -1.80 -14.89 -5.03
CA THR A 390 -2.83 -15.08 -4.00
C THR A 390 -3.24 -16.54 -3.90
N ALA A 391 -3.20 -17.29 -5.01
CA ALA A 391 -3.46 -18.73 -5.02
C ALA A 391 -2.56 -19.52 -4.04
N ASP A 392 -1.34 -19.04 -3.77
CA ASP A 392 -0.42 -19.67 -2.81
C ASP A 392 -0.79 -19.44 -1.33
N TYR A 393 -1.79 -18.58 -1.04
CA TYR A 393 -2.17 -18.16 0.32
C TYR A 393 -3.62 -18.52 0.67
N VAL A 394 -4.44 -18.98 -0.27
CA VAL A 394 -5.87 -19.17 -0.04
C VAL A 394 -6.24 -20.64 -0.12
N ASP A 395 -7.07 -21.08 0.81
CA ASP A 395 -7.59 -22.45 0.82
C ASP A 395 -8.68 -22.65 -0.24
N GLU A 396 -8.94 -23.92 -0.55
CA GLU A 396 -10.10 -24.33 -1.35
C GLU A 396 -11.40 -23.74 -0.77
N GLY A 397 -12.28 -23.31 -1.66
CA GLY A 397 -13.56 -22.70 -1.30
C GLY A 397 -13.47 -21.21 -0.98
N THR A 398 -12.29 -20.61 -0.81
CA THR A 398 -12.18 -19.16 -0.55
C THR A 398 -12.86 -18.35 -1.67
N VAL A 399 -13.73 -17.39 -1.30
CA VAL A 399 -14.38 -16.50 -2.28
C VAL A 399 -13.41 -15.39 -2.68
N ILE A 400 -13.13 -15.28 -3.98
CA ILE A 400 -12.23 -14.29 -4.54
C ILE A 400 -13.01 -13.20 -5.29
N TYR A 401 -12.68 -11.94 -5.02
CA TYR A 401 -13.32 -10.81 -5.67
C TYR A 401 -12.35 -9.72 -6.11
N ASP A 402 -12.49 -9.27 -7.37
CA ASP A 402 -11.81 -8.11 -7.94
C ASP A 402 -12.77 -6.94 -8.08
N ASP A 403 -12.37 -5.76 -7.61
CA ASP A 403 -13.19 -4.54 -7.69
C ASP A 403 -14.62 -4.79 -7.19
N VAL A 404 -14.73 -5.42 -6.01
CA VAL A 404 -16.02 -5.78 -5.44
C VAL A 404 -16.85 -4.52 -5.25
N SER A 405 -18.09 -4.57 -5.74
CA SER A 405 -19.05 -3.49 -5.51
C SER A 405 -19.47 -3.43 -4.04
N GLY A 406 -19.98 -2.29 -3.59
CA GLY A 406 -20.58 -2.19 -2.25
C GLY A 406 -21.70 -3.23 -2.03
N TYR A 407 -22.56 -3.42 -3.04
CA TYR A 407 -23.65 -4.40 -2.99
C TYR A 407 -23.15 -5.85 -2.89
N GLU A 408 -22.21 -6.25 -3.76
CA GLU A 408 -21.64 -7.61 -3.73
C GLU A 408 -20.99 -7.90 -2.38
N PHE A 409 -20.22 -6.95 -1.82
CA PHE A 409 -19.51 -7.19 -0.58
C PHE A 409 -20.47 -7.33 0.61
N GLU A 410 -21.54 -6.52 0.63
CA GLU A 410 -22.60 -6.61 1.63
C GLU A 410 -23.36 -7.95 1.55
N GLU A 411 -23.83 -8.36 0.37
CA GLU A 411 -24.60 -9.61 0.21
C GLU A 411 -23.75 -10.85 0.48
N LEU A 412 -22.49 -10.87 0.04
CA LEU A 412 -21.57 -11.95 0.38
C LEU A 412 -21.38 -12.06 1.89
N ALA A 413 -21.19 -10.94 2.59
CA ALA A 413 -21.02 -10.94 4.05
C ALA A 413 -22.28 -11.38 4.80
N LYS A 414 -23.49 -11.02 4.33
CA LYS A 414 -24.76 -11.49 4.93
C LYS A 414 -24.90 -13.01 4.90
N GLN A 415 -24.47 -13.62 3.80
CA GLN A 415 -24.64 -15.05 3.57
C GLN A 415 -23.49 -15.86 4.19
N LEU A 416 -22.25 -15.36 4.09
CA LEU A 416 -21.07 -16.02 4.65
C LEU A 416 -20.92 -15.82 6.16
N LYS A 417 -21.45 -14.71 6.72
CA LYS A 417 -21.44 -14.38 8.16
C LYS A 417 -20.05 -14.52 8.81
N PRO A 418 -19.01 -13.84 8.29
CA PRO A 418 -17.68 -13.90 8.89
C PRO A 418 -17.69 -13.32 10.30
N ASP A 419 -16.81 -13.83 11.16
CA ASP A 419 -16.57 -13.26 12.49
C ASP A 419 -15.83 -11.91 12.44
N LEU A 420 -15.14 -11.62 11.33
CA LEU A 420 -14.43 -10.36 11.13
C LEU A 420 -14.46 -9.91 9.66
N ILE A 421 -14.80 -8.64 9.44
CA ILE A 421 -14.53 -7.95 8.19
C ILE A 421 -13.25 -7.10 8.32
N ALA A 422 -12.33 -7.28 7.38
CA ALA A 422 -11.04 -6.60 7.35
C ALA A 422 -10.91 -5.75 6.07
N ALA A 423 -11.26 -4.46 6.13
CA ALA A 423 -11.35 -3.63 4.92
C ALA A 423 -10.94 -2.16 5.11
N GLY A 424 -11.52 -1.21 4.36
CA GLY A 424 -11.23 0.22 4.44
C GLY A 424 -12.25 1.04 5.23
N ILE A 425 -12.01 2.36 5.31
CA ILE A 425 -12.87 3.28 6.06
C ILE A 425 -14.29 3.38 5.49
N LYS A 426 -14.45 3.22 4.17
CA LYS A 426 -15.73 3.33 3.48
C LYS A 426 -16.65 2.15 3.81
N GLU A 427 -16.04 1.00 4.12
CA GLU A 427 -16.73 -0.24 4.46
C GLU A 427 -17.04 -0.36 5.96
N LYS A 428 -16.19 0.24 6.81
CA LYS A 428 -16.24 0.10 8.28
C LYS A 428 -17.63 0.20 8.87
N TYR A 429 -18.30 1.33 8.64
CA TYR A 429 -19.55 1.64 9.33
C TYR A 429 -20.75 0.90 8.75
N VAL A 430 -20.65 0.34 7.54
CA VAL A 430 -21.68 -0.55 6.97
C VAL A 430 -21.73 -1.83 7.80
N PHE A 431 -20.59 -2.50 7.94
CA PHE A 431 -20.52 -3.80 8.61
C PHE A 431 -20.67 -3.71 10.12
N GLN A 432 -20.17 -2.65 10.77
CA GLN A 432 -20.43 -2.44 12.20
C GLN A 432 -21.93 -2.29 12.51
N LYS A 433 -22.70 -1.65 11.61
CA LYS A 433 -24.16 -1.56 11.76
C LYS A 433 -24.89 -2.88 11.49
N MET A 434 -24.25 -3.81 10.80
CA MET A 434 -24.72 -5.19 10.60
C MET A 434 -24.30 -6.12 11.75
N ALA A 435 -23.78 -5.59 12.86
CA ALA A 435 -23.26 -6.36 13.98
C ALA A 435 -22.04 -7.25 13.65
N LEU A 436 -21.31 -6.93 12.58
CA LEU A 436 -20.09 -7.64 12.22
C LEU A 436 -18.87 -6.89 12.76
N PRO A 437 -18.00 -7.56 13.54
CA PRO A 437 -16.72 -7.01 13.93
C PRO A 437 -15.91 -6.52 12.72
N PHE A 438 -15.23 -5.39 12.87
CA PHE A 438 -14.54 -4.75 11.76
C PHE A 438 -13.15 -4.24 12.16
N ARG A 439 -12.17 -4.42 11.27
CA ARG A 439 -10.84 -3.83 11.36
C ARG A 439 -10.44 -3.13 10.06
N GLN A 440 -10.00 -1.88 10.15
CA GLN A 440 -9.40 -1.18 9.02
C GLN A 440 -8.01 -1.72 8.71
N MET A 441 -7.86 -2.35 7.54
CA MET A 441 -6.60 -2.91 7.05
C MET A 441 -5.80 -1.97 6.14
N HIS A 442 -6.26 -0.73 5.97
CA HIS A 442 -5.49 0.34 5.35
C HIS A 442 -4.76 1.20 6.40
N SER A 443 -5.51 1.69 7.39
CA SER A 443 -5.04 2.65 8.39
C SER A 443 -4.65 1.99 9.71
N TRP A 444 -4.80 0.68 9.84
CA TRP A 444 -4.71 -0.05 11.10
C TRP A 444 -5.66 0.48 12.17
N ASP A 445 -6.74 1.15 11.74
CA ASP A 445 -7.74 1.76 12.65
C ASP A 445 -7.04 2.63 13.72
N TYR A 446 -6.03 3.38 13.27
CA TYR A 446 -5.20 4.28 14.09
C TYR A 446 -4.27 3.58 15.11
N SER A 447 -4.13 2.25 15.02
CA SER A 447 -3.19 1.41 15.79
C SER A 447 -1.90 1.14 14.98
N GLY A 448 -1.38 -0.08 14.98
CA GLY A 448 -0.11 -0.45 14.35
C GLY A 448 1.12 -0.12 15.20
N PRO A 449 2.33 -0.44 14.72
CA PRO A 449 2.61 -1.14 13.46
C PRO A 449 2.10 -2.59 13.48
N TYR A 450 1.95 -3.21 12.31
CA TYR A 450 1.62 -4.64 12.14
C TYR A 450 2.73 -5.44 11.47
N HIS A 451 3.76 -4.80 10.90
CA HIS A 451 4.94 -5.50 10.41
C HIS A 451 5.92 -5.86 11.53
N GLY A 452 6.65 -6.97 11.33
CA GLY A 452 7.70 -7.45 12.23
C GLY A 452 7.15 -8.09 13.51
N TYR A 453 8.04 -8.66 14.33
CA TYR A 453 7.64 -9.37 15.55
C TYR A 453 6.94 -8.43 16.55
N ASP A 454 7.39 -7.18 16.66
CA ASP A 454 6.71 -6.16 17.47
C ASP A 454 5.29 -5.87 16.96
N GLY A 455 5.10 -5.84 15.64
CA GLY A 455 3.80 -5.58 15.03
C GLY A 455 2.81 -6.73 15.19
N PHE A 456 3.27 -7.98 15.27
CA PHE A 456 2.38 -9.13 15.44
C PHE A 456 1.64 -9.11 16.79
N GLU A 457 2.30 -8.69 17.87
CA GLU A 457 1.65 -8.52 19.17
C GLU A 457 0.51 -7.51 19.11
N VAL A 458 0.73 -6.39 18.42
CA VAL A 458 -0.28 -5.33 18.21
C VAL A 458 -1.42 -5.85 17.33
N PHE A 459 -1.10 -6.58 16.27
CA PHE A 459 -2.08 -7.21 15.39
C PHE A 459 -2.98 -8.18 16.16
N ALA A 460 -2.41 -9.11 16.92
CA ALA A 460 -3.16 -10.10 17.69
C ALA A 460 -4.09 -9.45 18.72
N ARG A 461 -3.58 -8.45 19.45
CA ARG A 461 -4.39 -7.65 20.38
C ARG A 461 -5.57 -6.99 19.68
N ASP A 462 -5.34 -6.40 18.51
CA ASP A 462 -6.37 -5.63 17.81
C ASP A 462 -7.45 -6.53 17.17
N MET A 463 -7.08 -7.73 16.70
CA MET A 463 -8.05 -8.71 16.20
C MET A 463 -8.93 -9.21 17.34
N ASP A 464 -8.33 -9.57 18.49
CA ASP A 464 -9.06 -9.97 19.70
C ASP A 464 -10.01 -8.86 20.18
N LEU A 465 -9.52 -7.63 20.27
CA LEU A 465 -10.33 -6.49 20.71
C LEU A 465 -11.52 -6.23 19.79
N ALA A 466 -11.35 -6.42 18.48
CA ALA A 466 -12.44 -6.24 17.53
C ALA A 466 -13.47 -7.36 17.65
N ILE A 467 -13.05 -8.62 17.65
CA ILE A 467 -13.96 -9.78 17.62
C ILE A 467 -14.66 -9.98 18.96
N ASN A 468 -13.91 -9.94 20.06
CA ASN A 468 -14.40 -10.28 21.40
C ASN A 468 -14.87 -9.04 22.19
N ASN A 469 -15.27 -7.97 21.50
CA ASN A 469 -15.79 -6.77 22.16
C ASN A 469 -17.19 -7.03 22.73
N PRO A 470 -17.49 -6.65 23.99
CA PRO A 470 -18.82 -6.84 24.57
C PRO A 470 -19.92 -6.04 23.86
N THR A 471 -19.56 -5.05 23.03
CA THR A 471 -20.54 -4.24 22.28
C THR A 471 -21.41 -5.10 21.35
N TRP A 472 -20.89 -6.21 20.81
CA TRP A 472 -21.63 -7.04 19.85
C TRP A 472 -22.85 -7.72 20.46
N ASP A 473 -22.77 -8.11 21.73
CA ASP A 473 -23.87 -8.71 22.49
C ASP A 473 -24.96 -7.68 22.89
N LEU A 474 -24.67 -6.38 22.73
CA LEU A 474 -25.56 -5.27 23.12
C LEU A 474 -26.37 -4.70 21.95
N ILE A 475 -26.26 -5.27 20.74
CA ILE A 475 -26.92 -4.73 19.54
C ILE A 475 -28.42 -5.01 19.52
N ASN A 476 -28.83 -6.21 19.95
CA ASN A 476 -30.24 -6.57 20.00
C ASN A 476 -30.91 -5.90 21.20
N ALA A 477 -32.02 -5.22 20.95
CA ALA A 477 -32.81 -4.65 22.03
C ALA A 477 -33.49 -5.77 22.83
N PRO A 478 -33.48 -5.72 24.18
CA PRO A 478 -33.97 -6.81 25.03
C PRO A 478 -35.49 -7.05 24.94
N TRP A 479 -36.24 -6.19 24.25
CA TRP A 479 -37.68 -6.35 24.01
C TRP A 479 -38.02 -6.95 22.64
N ASN A 480 -37.02 -7.34 21.85
CA ASN A 480 -37.19 -7.99 20.55
C ASN A 480 -36.95 -9.52 20.59
N GLU A 481 -36.79 -10.10 21.79
CA GLU A 481 -36.70 -11.55 22.00
C GLU A 481 -38.05 -12.26 21.99
#